data_AF-A0A7R9ZKK8-F1
#
_entry.id   AF-A0A7R9ZKK8-F1
#
_cell.length_a   1.000
_cell.length_b   1.000
_cell.length_c   1.000
_cell.angle_alpha   90.00
_cell.angle_beta   90.00
_cell.angle_gamma   90.00
#
_symmetry.space_group_name_H-M   'P 1'
#
loop_
_entity.id
_entity.type
_entity.pdbx_description
1 polymer ?
#
loop_
_entity_poly.entity_id
_entity_poly.type
_entity_poly.pdbx_seq_one_letter_code
_entity_poly.pdbx_strand_id
1 'polypeptide(L)'
;MFGLPFWACFHALVRLRSRSRSQQSNSFQECGDKEFIFIRRSGFYFGFLFGVLQMTVWLFYDAGWILPVAGFLVGWVTNYIALKVIFQPLEPKQILCWTLHGIFLKRQVEVSETFARVICTEILHVKAMWDAIFTGRLSKNFFAMLRAHTLVFTDKMIAEIKPLAIAAMGADKFNQMKESIAQKVLEKIPDVIDASYEYTQEALDMEATIRVKMAQLSSSDFEGVLHPAFQEDEIQLIALGGVLGAAVGVIQLFTLFG
;
A
#
# COMPACT_ATOMS: atom_id res chain seq x y z
N MET A 1 -18.18 -25.51 -13.99
CA MET A 1 -17.01 -24.80 -14.59
C MET A 1 -17.18 -23.27 -14.53
N PHE A 2 -17.84 -22.72 -13.49
CA PHE A 2 -18.33 -21.33 -13.44
C PHE A 2 -17.55 -20.40 -12.47
N GLY A 3 -16.41 -20.85 -11.92
CA GLY A 3 -15.61 -20.09 -10.95
C GLY A 3 -14.36 -19.39 -11.50
N LEU A 4 -14.09 -19.52 -12.81
CA LEU A 4 -12.91 -18.97 -13.48
C LEU A 4 -12.78 -17.43 -13.45
N PRO A 5 -13.84 -16.60 -13.55
CA PRO A 5 -13.67 -15.14 -13.57
C PRO A 5 -13.25 -14.59 -12.21
N PHE A 6 -13.71 -15.21 -11.12
CA PHE A 6 -13.31 -14.84 -9.76
C PHE A 6 -11.85 -15.20 -9.47
N TRP A 7 -11.40 -16.35 -9.98
CA TRP A 7 -10.03 -16.83 -9.84
C TRP A 7 -9.02 -15.99 -10.64
N ALA A 8 -9.40 -15.53 -11.84
CA ALA A 8 -8.56 -14.64 -12.65
C ALA A 8 -8.37 -13.25 -12.02
N CYS A 9 -9.44 -12.68 -11.45
CA CYS A 9 -9.38 -11.42 -10.69
C CYS A 9 -8.44 -11.54 -9.49
N PHE A 10 -8.55 -12.62 -8.73
CA PHE A 10 -7.69 -12.89 -7.58
C PHE A 10 -6.23 -13.15 -7.97
N HIS A 11 -5.98 -13.97 -8.99
CA HIS A 11 -4.63 -14.30 -9.45
C HIS A 11 -3.94 -13.09 -10.11
N ALA A 12 -4.70 -12.13 -10.65
CA ALA A 12 -4.18 -10.85 -11.13
C ALA A 12 -3.82 -9.90 -9.99
N LEU A 13 -4.65 -9.81 -8.94
CA LEU A 13 -4.38 -9.01 -7.73
C LEU A 13 -3.16 -9.53 -6.95
N VAL A 14 -2.96 -10.85 -6.93
CA VAL A 14 -1.75 -11.51 -6.38
C VAL A 14 -0.53 -11.34 -7.30
N ARG A 15 -0.70 -11.33 -8.63
CA ARG A 15 0.40 -11.15 -9.59
C ARG A 15 0.89 -9.70 -9.69
N LEU A 16 0.02 -8.70 -9.56
CA LEU A 16 0.44 -7.28 -9.56
C LEU A 16 1.35 -6.96 -8.36
N ARG A 17 1.37 -7.82 -7.33
CA ARG A 17 2.26 -7.74 -6.16
C ARG A 17 3.55 -8.57 -6.28
N SER A 18 3.75 -9.37 -7.33
CA SER A 18 4.89 -10.30 -7.43
C SER A 18 6.19 -9.69 -7.98
N ARG A 19 6.40 -8.38 -7.83
CA ARG A 19 7.65 -7.70 -8.23
C ARG A 19 8.70 -7.60 -7.10
N SER A 20 8.33 -7.91 -5.85
CA SER A 20 9.26 -7.91 -4.71
C SER A 20 9.19 -9.24 -3.92
N ARG A 21 10.36 -9.72 -3.49
CA ARG A 21 10.75 -11.14 -3.35
C ARG A 21 10.10 -11.91 -2.19
N SER A 22 9.85 -13.20 -2.44
CA SER A 22 9.83 -14.43 -1.61
C SER A 22 9.52 -14.47 -0.10
N GLN A 23 9.48 -13.36 0.65
CA GLN A 23 9.22 -13.35 2.10
C GLN A 23 7.77 -12.95 2.47
N GLN A 24 6.94 -12.61 1.47
CA GLN A 24 5.55 -12.19 1.68
C GLN A 24 4.55 -13.37 1.68
N SER A 25 4.98 -14.58 1.32
CA SER A 25 4.07 -15.70 1.09
C SER A 25 3.47 -16.30 2.37
N ASN A 26 4.15 -16.29 3.52
CA ASN A 26 3.58 -16.91 4.72
C ASN A 26 2.55 -16.03 5.42
N SER A 27 2.84 -14.74 5.65
CA SER A 27 1.91 -13.87 6.40
C SER A 27 0.59 -13.67 5.66
N PHE A 28 0.60 -13.42 4.34
CA PHE A 28 -0.64 -13.17 3.58
C PHE A 28 -1.50 -14.42 3.37
N GLN A 29 -0.88 -15.60 3.39
CA GLN A 29 -1.55 -16.89 3.20
C GLN A 29 -2.21 -17.37 4.51
N GLU A 30 -1.57 -17.16 5.67
CA GLU A 30 -2.20 -17.36 6.98
C GLU A 30 -3.35 -16.36 7.26
N CYS A 31 -3.23 -15.12 6.77
CA CYS A 31 -4.28 -14.12 6.91
C CYS A 31 -5.52 -14.43 6.05
N GLY A 32 -5.41 -15.18 4.97
CA GLY A 32 -6.42 -15.17 3.93
C GLY A 32 -7.27 -16.42 3.80
N ASP A 33 -6.79 -17.58 4.26
CA ASP A 33 -7.36 -18.87 3.83
C ASP A 33 -8.85 -19.06 4.17
N LYS A 34 -9.31 -18.58 5.34
CA LYS A 34 -10.71 -18.74 5.75
C LYS A 34 -11.65 -17.84 4.94
N GLU A 35 -11.27 -16.59 4.72
CA GLU A 35 -12.04 -15.65 3.90
C GLU A 35 -11.93 -15.95 2.39
N PHE A 36 -10.80 -16.48 1.90
CA PHE A 36 -10.66 -16.98 0.53
C PHE A 36 -11.57 -18.16 0.24
N ILE A 37 -11.79 -19.05 1.22
CA ILE A 37 -12.77 -20.13 1.10
C ILE A 37 -14.20 -19.57 1.04
N PHE A 38 -14.53 -18.52 1.81
CA PHE A 38 -15.84 -17.87 1.76
C PHE A 38 -16.08 -17.19 0.40
N ILE A 39 -15.09 -16.46 -0.11
CA ILE A 39 -15.12 -15.83 -1.42
C ILE A 39 -15.29 -16.89 -2.53
N ARG A 40 -14.50 -17.97 -2.48
CA ARG A 40 -14.61 -19.11 -3.40
C ARG A 40 -16.00 -19.76 -3.36
N ARG A 41 -16.56 -19.94 -2.17
CA ARG A 41 -17.89 -20.53 -1.97
C ARG A 41 -18.98 -19.61 -2.49
N SER A 42 -18.84 -18.30 -2.27
CA SER A 42 -19.77 -17.27 -2.76
C SER A 42 -19.74 -17.17 -4.28
N GLY A 43 -18.56 -17.27 -4.90
CA GLY A 43 -18.41 -17.30 -6.36
C GLY A 43 -19.17 -18.46 -7.02
N PHE A 44 -19.28 -19.62 -6.35
CA PHE A 44 -20.10 -20.73 -6.84
C PHE A 44 -21.60 -20.40 -6.80
N TYR A 45 -22.11 -19.80 -5.71
CA TYR A 45 -23.52 -19.42 -5.60
C TYR A 45 -23.90 -18.32 -6.60
N PHE A 46 -23.07 -17.28 -6.75
CA PHE A 46 -23.31 -16.22 -7.73
C PHE A 46 -23.21 -16.75 -9.16
N GLY A 47 -22.21 -17.57 -9.48
CA GLY A 47 -22.07 -18.20 -10.79
C GLY A 47 -23.26 -19.10 -11.14
N PHE A 48 -23.79 -19.83 -10.17
CA PHE A 48 -25.01 -20.63 -10.36
C PHE A 48 -26.24 -19.75 -10.58
N LEU A 49 -26.43 -18.70 -9.76
CA LEU A 49 -27.56 -17.77 -9.90
C LEU A 49 -27.58 -17.08 -11.27
N PHE A 50 -26.43 -16.53 -11.69
CA PHE A 50 -26.31 -15.89 -13.01
C PHE A 50 -26.40 -16.90 -14.16
N GLY A 51 -25.91 -18.13 -13.96
CA GLY A 51 -26.08 -19.20 -14.94
C GLY A 51 -27.54 -19.58 -15.18
N VAL A 52 -28.36 -19.67 -14.12
CA VAL A 52 -29.81 -19.91 -14.22
C VAL A 52 -30.51 -18.73 -14.92
N LEU A 53 -30.09 -17.51 -14.62
CA LEU A 53 -30.63 -16.30 -15.26
C LEU A 53 -30.29 -16.30 -16.76
N GLN A 54 -29.05 -16.60 -17.12
CA GLN A 54 -28.60 -16.75 -18.51
C GLN A 54 -29.38 -17.86 -19.24
N MET A 55 -29.58 -19.02 -18.61
CA MET A 55 -30.36 -20.13 -19.18
C MET A 55 -31.83 -19.73 -19.42
N THR A 56 -32.42 -18.98 -18.49
CA THR A 56 -33.79 -18.47 -18.64
C THR A 56 -33.89 -17.49 -19.81
N VAL A 57 -32.93 -16.58 -19.97
CA VAL A 57 -32.90 -15.63 -21.09
C VAL A 57 -32.77 -16.34 -22.44
N TRP A 58 -31.95 -17.38 -22.52
CA TRP A 58 -31.79 -18.18 -23.75
C TRP A 58 -33.09 -18.88 -24.17
N LEU A 59 -33.92 -19.34 -23.21
CA LEU A 59 -35.22 -19.95 -23.50
C LEU A 59 -36.22 -18.99 -24.18
N PHE A 60 -36.09 -17.67 -23.95
CA PHE A 60 -36.99 -16.67 -24.55
C PHE A 60 -36.44 -16.03 -25.83
N TYR A 61 -35.12 -16.01 -26.04
CA TYR A 61 -34.47 -15.39 -27.20
C TYR A 61 -33.28 -16.22 -27.70
N ASP A 62 -33.48 -16.90 -28.82
CA ASP A 62 -32.51 -17.84 -29.42
C ASP A 62 -31.63 -17.14 -30.48
N ALA A 63 -30.82 -16.18 -30.01
CA ALA A 63 -29.91 -15.44 -30.87
C ALA A 63 -28.44 -15.77 -30.53
N GLY A 64 -27.66 -16.31 -31.47
CA GLY A 64 -26.29 -16.79 -31.20
C GLY A 64 -25.36 -15.73 -30.59
N TRP A 65 -25.54 -14.45 -30.91
CA TRP A 65 -24.76 -13.34 -30.34
C TRP A 65 -25.11 -13.03 -28.87
N ILE A 66 -26.24 -13.54 -28.36
CA ILE A 66 -26.65 -13.34 -26.97
C ILE A 66 -25.66 -14.00 -26.00
N LEU A 67 -25.03 -15.12 -26.40
CA LEU A 67 -24.16 -15.91 -25.52
C LEU A 67 -22.84 -15.17 -25.18
N PRO A 68 -22.07 -14.63 -26.15
CA PRO A 68 -20.91 -13.79 -25.86
C PRO A 68 -21.26 -12.51 -25.10
N VAL A 69 -22.36 -11.84 -25.45
CA VAL A 69 -22.76 -10.57 -24.83
C VAL A 69 -23.24 -10.78 -23.39
N ALA A 70 -24.05 -11.81 -23.15
CA ALA A 70 -24.47 -12.20 -21.81
C ALA A 70 -23.27 -12.64 -20.96
N GLY A 71 -22.34 -13.41 -21.56
CA GLY A 71 -21.08 -13.79 -20.90
C GLY A 71 -20.24 -12.59 -20.48
N PHE A 72 -20.08 -11.59 -21.37
CA PHE A 72 -19.40 -10.33 -21.04
C PHE A 72 -20.08 -9.60 -19.89
N LEU A 73 -21.40 -9.42 -19.97
CA LEU A 73 -22.18 -8.68 -18.98
C LEU A 73 -22.13 -9.36 -17.61
N VAL A 74 -22.32 -10.68 -17.56
CA VAL A 74 -22.23 -11.46 -16.33
C VAL A 74 -20.81 -11.40 -15.75
N GLY A 75 -19.78 -11.54 -16.59
CA GLY A 75 -18.38 -11.42 -16.16
C GLY A 75 -18.05 -10.05 -15.57
N TRP A 76 -18.50 -8.98 -16.24
CA TRP A 76 -18.36 -7.60 -15.78
C TRP A 76 -19.09 -7.37 -14.45
N VAL A 77 -20.37 -7.69 -14.38
CA VAL A 77 -21.23 -7.44 -13.21
C VAL A 77 -20.77 -8.27 -12.02
N THR A 78 -20.42 -9.54 -12.22
CA THR A 78 -19.93 -10.40 -11.14
C THR A 78 -18.63 -9.86 -10.57
N ASN A 79 -17.71 -9.38 -11.42
CA ASN A 79 -16.44 -8.87 -10.93
C ASN A 79 -16.57 -7.48 -10.27
N TYR A 80 -17.47 -6.64 -10.78
CA TYR A 80 -17.85 -5.39 -10.12
C TYR A 80 -18.43 -5.64 -8.72
N ILE A 81 -19.37 -6.59 -8.60
CA ILE A 81 -19.96 -6.96 -7.30
C ILE A 81 -18.91 -7.56 -6.38
N ALA A 82 -18.02 -8.42 -6.90
CA ALA A 82 -16.94 -9.03 -6.13
C ALA A 82 -16.05 -7.99 -5.45
N LEU A 83 -15.56 -7.01 -6.22
CA LEU A 83 -14.75 -5.91 -5.70
C LEU A 83 -15.54 -5.08 -4.69
N LYS A 84 -16.81 -4.77 -5.00
CA LYS A 84 -17.67 -3.99 -4.10
C LYS A 84 -17.88 -4.69 -2.75
N VAL A 85 -18.06 -6.01 -2.73
CA VAL A 85 -18.22 -6.80 -1.50
C VAL A 85 -16.93 -6.91 -0.70
N ILE A 86 -15.77 -6.85 -1.37
CA ILE A 86 -14.47 -6.85 -0.69
C ILE A 86 -14.27 -5.57 0.12
N PHE A 87 -14.65 -4.41 -0.44
CA PHE A 87 -14.42 -3.09 0.16
C PHE A 87 -15.61 -2.52 0.96
N GLN A 88 -16.85 -2.91 0.65
CA GLN A 88 -18.07 -2.44 1.33
C GLN A 88 -18.81 -3.62 1.99
N PRO A 89 -19.37 -3.48 3.21
CA PRO A 89 -19.68 -2.24 3.92
C PRO A 89 -18.61 -1.79 4.92
N LEU A 90 -18.40 -0.47 4.94
CA LEU A 90 -17.49 0.27 5.82
C LEU A 90 -17.74 0.05 7.30
N GLU A 91 -19.02 0.06 7.67
CA GLU A 91 -19.48 -0.25 9.03
C GLU A 91 -20.12 -1.63 9.04
N PRO A 92 -19.93 -2.42 10.11
CA PRO A 92 -20.52 -3.75 10.23
C PRO A 92 -22.04 -3.62 10.28
N LYS A 93 -22.72 -3.97 9.18
CA LYS A 93 -24.18 -3.99 9.13
C LYS A 93 -24.67 -5.35 9.62
N GLN A 94 -25.36 -5.33 10.75
CA GLN A 94 -26.05 -6.51 11.26
C GLN A 94 -27.38 -6.65 10.52
N ILE A 95 -27.51 -7.68 9.69
CA ILE A 95 -28.79 -8.08 9.10
C ILE A 95 -29.21 -9.39 9.74
N LEU A 96 -30.20 -9.29 10.64
CA LEU A 96 -30.94 -10.35 11.34
C LEU A 96 -30.10 -11.36 12.17
N CYS A 97 -29.11 -12.04 11.58
CA CYS A 97 -28.18 -12.95 12.25
C CYS A 97 -26.74 -12.91 11.68
N TRP A 98 -26.48 -12.11 10.63
CA TRP A 98 -25.21 -12.11 9.88
C TRP A 98 -24.60 -10.70 9.90
N THR A 99 -23.33 -10.59 10.31
CA THR A 99 -22.54 -9.35 10.27
C THR A 99 -21.85 -9.22 8.92
N LEU A 100 -22.40 -8.39 8.04
CA LEU A 100 -21.75 -8.00 6.80
C LEU A 100 -20.75 -6.89 7.11
N HIS A 101 -19.47 -7.15 6.89
CA HIS A 101 -18.38 -6.19 7.06
C HIS A 101 -17.31 -6.47 6.01
N GLY A 102 -16.70 -5.42 5.47
CA GLY A 102 -15.60 -5.56 4.51
C GLY A 102 -14.49 -6.45 5.08
N ILE A 103 -13.99 -7.39 4.27
CA ILE A 103 -13.06 -8.43 4.73
C ILE A 103 -11.75 -7.79 5.24
N PHE A 104 -11.28 -6.72 4.60
CA PHE A 104 -10.09 -5.98 5.01
C PHE A 104 -10.28 -5.18 6.30
N LEU A 105 -11.47 -4.57 6.47
CA LEU A 105 -11.80 -3.78 7.65
C LEU A 105 -11.94 -4.65 8.91
N LYS A 106 -12.47 -5.87 8.75
CA LYS A 106 -12.58 -6.84 9.84
C LYS A 106 -11.22 -7.24 10.43
N ARG A 107 -10.15 -7.22 9.63
CA ARG A 107 -8.78 -7.61 10.02
C ARG A 107 -7.82 -6.42 9.99
N GLN A 108 -8.31 -5.23 10.30
CA GLN A 108 -7.56 -3.97 10.25
C GLN A 108 -6.18 -4.08 10.91
N VAL A 109 -6.06 -4.70 12.09
CA VAL A 109 -4.79 -4.82 12.84
C VAL A 109 -3.72 -5.58 12.03
N GLU A 110 -4.10 -6.67 11.39
CA GLU A 110 -3.18 -7.56 10.67
C GLU A 110 -2.83 -7.01 9.28
N VAL A 111 -3.82 -6.39 8.62
CA VAL A 111 -3.59 -5.66 7.36
C VAL A 111 -2.68 -4.47 7.62
N SER A 112 -2.83 -3.77 8.75
CA SER A 112 -1.97 -2.65 9.17
C SER A 112 -0.51 -3.08 9.34
N GLU A 113 -0.24 -4.26 9.90
CA GLU A 113 1.11 -4.80 10.01
C GLU A 113 1.75 -5.03 8.63
N THR A 114 1.02 -5.71 7.74
CA THR A 114 1.55 -5.99 6.40
C THR A 114 1.77 -4.70 5.61
N PHE A 115 0.83 -3.76 5.71
CA PHE A 115 0.91 -2.48 5.03
C PHE A 115 2.11 -1.66 5.53
N ALA A 116 2.29 -1.55 6.85
CA ALA A 116 3.42 -0.84 7.45
C ALA A 116 4.76 -1.42 7.00
N ARG A 117 4.90 -2.75 7.00
CA ARG A 117 6.13 -3.43 6.54
C ARG A 117 6.44 -3.11 5.08
N VAL A 118 5.44 -3.22 4.20
CA VAL A 118 5.62 -2.97 2.76
C VAL A 118 5.99 -1.50 2.51
N ILE A 119 5.29 -0.55 3.13
CA ILE A 119 5.57 0.86 2.94
C ILE A 119 6.96 1.25 3.48
N CYS A 120 7.35 0.77 4.66
CA CYS A 120 8.68 1.04 5.21
C CYS A 120 9.81 0.44 4.36
N THR A 121 9.54 -0.67 3.67
CA THR A 121 10.54 -1.32 2.81
C THR A 121 10.67 -0.63 1.46
N GLU A 122 9.54 -0.27 0.83
CA GLU A 122 9.51 0.18 -0.57
C GLU A 122 9.51 1.71 -0.72
N ILE A 123 8.97 2.45 0.25
CA ILE A 123 8.70 3.90 0.11
C ILE A 123 9.43 4.71 1.19
N LEU A 124 9.28 4.33 2.46
CA LEU A 124 9.77 5.07 3.61
C LEU A 124 10.96 4.34 4.26
N HIS A 125 12.07 4.22 3.53
CA HIS A 125 13.31 3.68 4.10
C HIS A 125 14.28 4.81 4.49
N VAL A 126 15.07 4.58 5.54
CA VAL A 126 15.92 5.58 6.20
C VAL A 126 16.87 6.29 5.23
N LYS A 127 17.46 5.55 4.29
CA LYS A 127 18.37 6.11 3.29
C LYS A 127 17.68 7.15 2.39
N ALA A 128 16.54 6.80 1.79
CA ALA A 128 15.77 7.74 0.98
C ALA A 128 15.33 8.98 1.76
N MET A 129 15.06 8.86 3.06
CA MET A 129 14.76 10.01 3.90
C MET A 129 15.96 10.96 4.04
N TRP A 130 17.15 10.43 4.34
CA TRP A 130 18.36 11.25 4.43
C TRP A 130 18.74 11.89 3.10
N ASP A 131 18.64 11.14 2.00
CA ASP A 131 18.84 11.66 0.65
C ASP A 131 17.85 12.80 0.36
N ALA A 132 16.58 12.65 0.72
CA ALA A 132 15.56 13.69 0.57
C ALA A 132 15.83 14.92 1.47
N ILE A 133 16.39 14.74 2.67
CA ILE A 133 16.78 15.83 3.56
C ILE A 133 17.93 16.63 2.95
N PHE A 134 18.96 15.97 2.40
CA PHE A 134 20.13 16.64 1.85
C PHE A 134 19.92 17.24 0.46
N THR A 135 19.12 16.60 -0.40
CA THR A 135 18.95 17.02 -1.80
C THR A 135 17.60 17.68 -2.08
N GLY A 136 16.62 17.50 -1.20
CA GLY A 136 15.26 17.98 -1.43
C GLY A 136 15.10 19.49 -1.28
N ARG A 137 13.84 19.94 -1.43
CA ARG A 137 13.47 21.37 -1.42
C ARG A 137 13.86 22.10 -0.14
N LEU A 138 13.93 21.38 0.99
CA LEU A 138 14.20 21.93 2.31
C LEU A 138 15.66 21.76 2.77
N SER A 139 16.55 21.27 1.90
CA SER A 139 17.96 21.05 2.21
C SER A 139 18.66 22.31 2.75
N LYS A 140 18.42 23.46 2.12
CA LYS A 140 18.97 24.75 2.57
C LYS A 140 18.57 25.08 4.02
N ASN A 141 17.32 24.80 4.38
CA ASN A 141 16.81 25.04 5.73
C ASN A 141 17.46 24.08 6.74
N PHE A 142 17.62 22.81 6.35
CA PHE A 142 18.34 21.83 7.16
C PHE A 142 19.79 22.26 7.40
N PHE A 143 20.55 22.62 6.36
CA PHE A 143 21.94 23.06 6.51
C PHE A 143 22.05 24.38 7.30
N ALA A 144 21.09 25.30 7.16
CA ALA A 144 21.05 26.50 7.98
C ALA A 144 20.79 26.19 9.47
N MET A 145 19.85 25.29 9.76
CA MET A 145 19.59 24.81 11.13
C MET A 145 20.81 24.09 11.71
N LEU A 146 21.43 23.21 10.92
CA LEU A 146 22.64 22.49 11.32
C LEU A 146 23.76 23.46 11.64
N ARG A 147 24.01 24.47 10.80
CA ARG A 147 24.99 25.53 11.05
C ARG A 147 24.70 26.26 12.35
N ALA A 148 23.46 26.71 12.55
CA ALA A 148 23.06 27.40 13.77
C ALA A 148 23.31 26.52 15.02
N HIS A 149 22.93 25.25 14.97
CA HIS A 149 23.17 24.30 16.04
C HIS A 149 24.66 24.04 16.28
N THR A 150 25.48 23.92 15.24
CA THR A 150 26.93 23.72 15.37
C THR A 150 27.60 24.95 15.99
N LEU A 151 27.19 26.17 15.61
CA LEU A 151 27.71 27.40 16.20
C LEU A 151 27.40 27.49 17.70
N VAL A 152 26.14 27.21 18.09
CA VAL A 152 25.72 27.18 19.49
C VAL A 152 26.43 26.07 20.27
N PHE A 153 26.54 24.87 19.69
CA PHE A 153 27.23 23.74 20.31
C PHE A 153 28.72 24.03 20.52
N THR A 154 29.37 24.61 19.51
CA THR A 154 30.77 25.05 19.61
C THR A 154 30.92 26.10 20.70
N ASP A 155 30.09 27.15 20.73
CA ASP A 155 30.17 28.19 21.76
C ASP A 155 30.01 27.62 23.18
N LYS A 156 29.16 26.59 23.36
CA LYS A 156 29.01 25.86 24.63
C LYS A 156 30.24 25.06 25.01
N MET A 157 30.85 24.31 24.08
CA MET A 157 32.03 23.49 24.37
C MET A 157 33.24 24.29 24.83
N ILE A 158 33.43 25.49 24.27
CA ILE A 158 34.56 26.37 24.59
C ILE A 158 34.18 27.52 25.52
N ALA A 159 33.00 27.47 26.16
CA ALA A 159 32.51 28.54 27.02
C ALA A 159 33.50 28.93 28.13
N GLU A 160 34.12 27.93 28.76
CA GLU A 160 35.06 28.14 29.87
C GLU A 160 36.36 28.80 29.42
N ILE A 161 36.85 28.45 28.24
CA ILE A 161 38.12 28.98 27.70
C ILE A 161 37.93 30.16 26.76
N LYS A 162 36.68 30.56 26.49
CA LYS A 162 36.34 31.64 25.54
C LYS A 162 37.06 32.96 25.82
N PRO A 163 37.18 33.45 27.08
CA PRO A 163 37.91 34.69 27.36
C PRO A 163 39.40 34.56 27.01
N LEU A 164 40.01 33.42 27.36
CA LEU A 164 41.41 33.13 27.07
C LEU A 164 41.66 32.96 25.56
N ALA A 165 40.77 32.27 24.85
CA ALA A 165 40.83 32.09 23.42
C ALA A 165 40.74 33.44 22.69
N ILE A 166 39.76 34.28 23.05
CA ILE A 166 39.62 35.63 22.46
C ILE A 166 40.85 36.49 22.79
N ALA A 167 41.39 36.42 24.00
CA ALA A 167 42.60 37.17 24.36
C ALA A 167 43.84 36.71 23.58
N ALA A 168 43.96 35.40 23.29
CA ALA A 168 45.12 34.84 22.59
C ALA A 168 45.09 35.07 21.06
N MET A 169 43.93 34.95 20.41
CA MET A 169 43.82 35.03 18.94
C MET A 169 42.98 36.19 18.40
N GLY A 170 42.25 36.92 19.24
CA GLY A 170 41.36 38.01 18.85
C GLY A 170 39.94 37.53 18.49
N ALA A 171 38.96 38.43 18.64
CA ALA A 171 37.54 38.13 18.45
C ALA A 171 37.18 37.72 17.01
N ASP A 172 37.79 38.36 16.01
CA ASP A 172 37.52 38.07 14.60
C ASP A 172 38.00 36.66 14.21
N LYS A 173 39.23 36.29 14.61
CA LYS A 173 39.76 34.93 14.35
C LYS A 173 38.95 33.87 15.09
N PHE A 174 38.47 34.18 16.30
CA PHE A 174 37.59 33.28 17.06
C PHE A 174 36.26 33.05 16.33
N ASN A 175 35.65 34.10 15.78
CA ASN A 175 34.41 33.96 15.00
C ASN A 175 34.65 33.19 13.70
N GLN A 176 35.74 33.45 12.98
CA GLN A 176 36.13 32.68 11.79
C GLN A 176 36.37 31.20 12.10
N MET A 177 36.99 30.89 13.26
CA MET A 177 37.18 29.52 13.72
C MET A 177 35.84 28.81 13.90
N LYS A 178 34.87 29.45 14.59
CA LYS A 178 33.53 28.86 14.77
C LYS A 178 32.83 28.60 13.44
N GLU A 179 32.92 29.55 12.51
CA GLU A 179 32.34 29.38 11.17
C GLU A 179 33.03 28.29 10.35
N SER A 180 34.36 28.18 10.46
CA SER A 180 35.12 27.10 9.82
C SER A 180 34.73 25.74 10.37
N ILE A 181 34.53 25.62 11.70
CA ILE A 181 34.02 24.39 12.32
C ILE A 181 32.63 24.06 11.79
N ALA A 182 31.71 25.03 11.78
CA ALA A 182 30.36 24.82 11.27
C ALA A 182 30.38 24.36 9.81
N GLN A 183 31.13 25.04 8.94
CA GLN A 183 31.26 24.67 7.55
C GLN A 183 31.82 23.24 7.38
N LYS A 184 32.84 22.88 8.14
CA LYS A 184 33.46 21.55 8.07
C LYS A 184 32.52 20.44 8.54
N VAL A 185 31.63 20.73 9.48
CA VAL A 185 30.54 19.82 9.90
C VAL A 185 29.51 19.68 8.77
N LEU A 186 29.08 20.78 8.16
CA LEU A 186 28.13 20.77 7.05
C LEU A 186 28.66 19.96 5.86
N GLU A 187 29.95 20.05 5.57
CA GLU A 187 30.60 19.31 4.48
C GLU A 187 30.71 17.80 4.79
N LYS A 188 30.96 17.43 6.06
CA LYS A 188 31.17 16.03 6.45
C LYS A 188 29.90 15.28 6.86
N ILE A 189 28.82 15.97 7.23
CA ILE A 189 27.61 15.31 7.73
C ILE A 189 27.03 14.27 6.74
N PRO A 190 27.02 14.49 5.40
CA PRO A 190 26.48 13.49 4.48
C PRO A 190 27.30 12.22 4.44
N ASP A 191 28.63 12.31 4.61
CA ASP A 191 29.53 11.15 4.60
C ASP A 191 29.43 10.30 5.87
N VAL A 192 29.00 10.91 6.99
CA VAL A 192 28.95 10.24 8.30
C VAL A 192 27.57 9.61 8.55
N ILE A 193 26.53 10.07 7.87
CA ILE A 193 25.17 9.61 8.14
C ILE A 193 24.93 8.13 7.80
N ASP A 194 25.68 7.60 6.83
CA ASP A 194 25.58 6.20 6.45
C ASP A 194 25.86 5.27 7.65
N ALA A 195 26.79 5.66 8.52
CA ALA A 195 27.10 4.92 9.74
C ALA A 195 26.00 5.03 10.81
N SER A 196 25.09 6.00 10.70
CA SER A 196 23.96 6.16 11.63
C SER A 196 22.67 5.50 11.14
N TYR A 197 22.64 4.85 9.97
CA TYR A 197 21.41 4.25 9.45
C TYR A 197 20.84 3.16 10.36
N GLU A 198 21.67 2.28 10.91
CA GLU A 198 21.21 1.24 11.85
C GLU A 198 20.56 1.87 13.08
N TYR A 199 21.24 2.83 13.71
CA TYR A 199 20.70 3.57 14.85
C TYR A 199 19.42 4.33 14.50
N THR A 200 19.37 4.97 13.33
CA THR A 200 18.21 5.76 12.89
C THR A 200 17.02 4.85 12.59
N GLN A 201 17.27 3.67 12.03
CA GLN A 201 16.23 2.67 11.77
C GLN A 201 15.64 2.14 13.06
N GLU A 202 16.48 1.82 14.04
CA GLU A 202 16.03 1.37 15.36
C GLU A 202 15.30 2.48 16.13
N ALA A 203 15.86 3.70 16.15
CA ALA A 203 15.29 4.81 16.90
C ALA A 203 13.95 5.31 16.33
N LEU A 204 13.79 5.29 15.00
CA LEU A 204 12.54 5.70 14.36
C LEU A 204 11.45 4.62 14.43
N ASP A 205 11.85 3.34 14.44
CA ASP A 205 10.97 2.15 14.38
C ASP A 205 9.69 2.42 13.56
N MET A 206 9.91 2.80 12.29
CA MET A 206 8.83 3.31 11.44
C MET A 206 7.77 2.25 11.19
N GLU A 207 8.16 0.98 11.08
CA GLU A 207 7.23 -0.12 10.88
C GLU A 207 6.27 -0.24 12.08
N ALA A 208 6.80 -0.27 13.31
CA ALA A 208 5.94 -0.34 14.50
C ALA A 208 5.08 0.90 14.63
N THR A 209 5.64 2.08 14.38
CA THR A 209 4.92 3.36 14.46
C THR A 209 3.75 3.40 13.48
N ILE A 210 3.98 3.09 12.19
CA ILE A 210 2.92 3.09 11.17
C ILE A 210 1.88 2.01 11.48
N ARG A 211 2.30 0.81 11.89
CA ARG A 211 1.40 -0.28 12.28
C ARG A 211 0.44 0.15 13.37
N VAL A 212 0.95 0.72 14.46
CA VAL A 212 0.13 1.17 15.60
C VAL A 212 -0.82 2.28 15.17
N LYS A 213 -0.36 3.24 14.38
CA LYS A 213 -1.20 4.35 13.91
C LYS A 213 -2.29 3.89 12.96
N MET A 214 -1.98 2.99 12.03
CA MET A 214 -2.94 2.37 11.11
C MET A 214 -4.01 1.55 11.86
N ALA A 215 -3.61 0.80 12.88
CA ALA A 215 -4.53 0.02 13.70
C ALA A 215 -5.46 0.89 14.57
N GLN A 216 -5.08 2.13 14.87
CA GLN A 216 -5.87 3.10 15.64
C GLN A 216 -6.84 3.93 14.79
N LEU A 217 -6.75 3.84 13.46
CA LEU A 217 -7.64 4.59 12.58
C LEU A 217 -9.08 4.11 12.68
N SER A 218 -10.02 5.03 12.40
CA SER A 218 -11.40 4.65 12.16
C SER A 218 -11.50 3.80 10.88
N SER A 219 -12.57 3.01 10.75
CA SER A 219 -12.83 2.19 9.57
C SER A 219 -12.85 3.01 8.28
N SER A 220 -13.38 4.24 8.30
CA SER A 220 -13.39 5.14 7.14
C SER A 220 -12.00 5.68 6.79
N ASP A 221 -11.19 6.05 7.80
CA ASP A 221 -9.85 6.57 7.55
C ASP A 221 -8.92 5.47 7.03
N PHE A 222 -9.06 4.26 7.57
CA PHE A 222 -8.32 3.10 7.13
C PHE A 222 -8.66 2.71 5.68
N GLU A 223 -9.95 2.71 5.33
CA GLU A 223 -10.38 2.54 3.93
C GLU A 223 -9.82 3.67 3.05
N GLY A 224 -9.88 4.92 3.49
CA GLY A 224 -9.34 6.07 2.74
C GLY A 224 -7.85 5.97 2.43
N VAL A 225 -7.06 5.30 3.28
CA VAL A 225 -5.64 5.03 3.01
C VAL A 225 -5.45 3.85 2.06
N LEU A 226 -6.24 2.79 2.19
CA LEU A 226 -6.09 1.58 1.39
C LEU A 226 -6.72 1.67 0.00
N HIS A 227 -7.91 2.26 -0.11
CA HIS A 227 -8.71 2.26 -1.32
C HIS A 227 -7.97 2.88 -2.51
N PRO A 228 -7.26 4.01 -2.40
CA PRO A 228 -6.47 4.56 -3.52
C PRO A 228 -5.44 3.58 -4.08
N ALA A 229 -4.83 2.75 -3.22
CA ALA A 229 -3.84 1.76 -3.65
C ALA A 229 -4.45 0.60 -4.47
N PHE A 230 -5.77 0.41 -4.44
CA PHE A 230 -6.48 -0.63 -5.19
C PHE A 230 -7.38 -0.08 -6.29
N GLN A 231 -7.88 1.16 -6.17
CA GLN A 231 -8.76 1.83 -7.13
C GLN A 231 -8.22 1.81 -8.55
N GLU A 232 -6.91 2.01 -8.72
CA GLU A 232 -6.26 2.03 -10.03
C GLU A 232 -6.40 0.70 -10.78
N ASP A 233 -6.44 -0.42 -10.05
CA ASP A 233 -6.51 -1.76 -10.61
C ASP A 233 -7.95 -2.28 -10.74
N GLU A 234 -8.93 -1.68 -10.05
CA GLU A 234 -10.33 -2.13 -10.04
C GLU A 234 -10.92 -2.21 -11.45
N ILE A 235 -10.71 -1.16 -12.26
CA ILE A 235 -11.27 -1.09 -13.62
C ILE A 235 -10.63 -2.15 -14.52
N GLN A 236 -9.32 -2.36 -14.38
CA GLN A 236 -8.59 -3.37 -15.16
C GLN A 236 -9.10 -4.78 -14.83
N LEU A 237 -9.31 -5.05 -13.54
CA LEU A 237 -9.88 -6.31 -13.06
C LEU A 237 -11.28 -6.51 -13.61
N ILE A 238 -12.18 -5.52 -13.50
CA ILE A 238 -13.56 -5.60 -14.02
C ILE A 238 -13.56 -5.86 -15.53
N ALA A 239 -12.73 -5.12 -16.28
CA ALA A 239 -12.60 -5.29 -17.72
C ALA A 239 -12.10 -6.71 -18.08
N LEU A 240 -11.09 -7.22 -17.37
CA LEU A 240 -10.60 -8.59 -17.56
C LEU A 240 -11.69 -9.63 -17.29
N GLY A 241 -12.49 -9.43 -16.24
CA GLY A 241 -13.64 -10.27 -15.93
C GLY A 241 -14.67 -10.31 -17.06
N GLY A 242 -14.97 -9.14 -17.66
CA GLY A 242 -15.84 -9.04 -18.83
C GLY A 242 -15.27 -9.75 -20.06
N VAL A 243 -14.00 -9.50 -20.40
CA VAL A 243 -13.34 -10.14 -21.57
C VAL A 243 -13.30 -11.65 -21.43
N LEU A 244 -12.96 -12.18 -20.26
CA LEU A 244 -12.98 -13.61 -19.99
C LEU A 244 -14.40 -14.18 -20.08
N GLY A 245 -15.40 -13.46 -19.57
CA GLY A 245 -16.80 -13.83 -19.71
C GLY A 245 -17.25 -13.90 -21.18
N ALA A 246 -16.84 -12.94 -22.00
CA ALA A 246 -17.11 -12.94 -23.44
C ALA A 246 -16.46 -14.12 -24.15
N ALA A 247 -15.19 -14.40 -23.84
CA ALA A 247 -14.46 -15.53 -24.42
C ALA A 247 -15.13 -16.88 -24.09
N VAL A 248 -15.60 -17.05 -22.84
CA VAL A 248 -16.37 -18.24 -22.45
C VAL A 248 -17.68 -18.31 -23.23
N GLY A 249 -18.39 -17.19 -23.41
CA GLY A 249 -19.62 -17.15 -24.20
C GLY A 249 -19.41 -17.50 -25.68
N VAL A 250 -18.28 -17.11 -26.28
CA VAL A 250 -17.89 -17.52 -27.64
C VAL A 250 -17.61 -19.02 -27.71
N ILE A 251 -16.88 -19.58 -26.74
CA ILE A 251 -16.62 -21.02 -26.67
C ILE A 251 -17.95 -21.78 -26.54
N GLN A 252 -18.86 -21.32 -25.69
CA GLN A 252 -20.20 -21.91 -25.53
C GLN A 252 -20.99 -21.89 -26.84
N LEU A 253 -20.95 -20.79 -27.59
CA LEU A 253 -21.58 -20.68 -28.91
C LEU A 253 -21.04 -21.76 -29.85
N PHE A 254 -19.72 -21.89 -29.98
CA PHE A 254 -19.09 -22.91 -30.84
C PHE A 254 -19.37 -24.35 -30.39
N THR A 255 -19.58 -24.60 -29.10
CA THR A 255 -19.83 -25.97 -28.60
C THR A 255 -21.31 -26.35 -28.69
N LEU A 256 -22.22 -25.36 -28.65
CA LEU A 256 -23.67 -25.57 -28.76
C LEU A 256 -24.16 -25.60 -30.21
N PHE A 257 -23.52 -24.84 -31.12
CA PHE A 257 -23.92 -24.71 -32.53
C PHE A 257 -22.90 -25.29 -33.51
N GLY A 258 -21.82 -25.91 -33.03
CA GLY A 258 -20.78 -26.57 -33.83
C GLY A 258 -20.85 -28.08 -33.80
#